data_AF-A0A7C5XGS3-F1
#
_entry.id   AF-A0A7C5XGS3-F1
#
_cell.length_a   1.000
_cell.length_b   1.000
_cell.length_c   1.000
_cell.angle_alpha   90.00
_cell.angle_beta   90.00
_cell.angle_gamma   90.00
#
_symmetry.space_group_name_H-M   'P 1'
#
loop_
_entity.id
_entity.type
_entity.pdbx_description
1 polymer ?
#
loop_
_entity_poly.entity_id
_entity_poly.type
_entity_poly.pdbx_seq_one_letter_code
_entity_poly.pdbx_strand_id
1 'polypeptide(L)'
;MAERAKTNLKNHDFLTVGNFEKLICVEGRVFSGSGEGAKFTGLPWFKRQIIEVFGFTPYPGTLNLKLDEEGKRLRRVLEVNPTVIASENGYCRGKCFKARLGFIDVVVIIPEVEGYPDDMLEVVAPVNLRESFGLKDGELVVLSIVLE
;
A
#
# COMPACT_ATOMS: atom_id res chain seq x y z
N MET A 1 26.54 -14.58 -60.80
CA MET A 1 26.53 -15.33 -59.52
C MET A 1 26.29 -14.30 -58.43
N ALA A 2 25.11 -14.27 -57.77
CA ALA A 2 24.78 -15.07 -56.57
C ALA A 2 25.90 -14.91 -55.51
N GLU A 3 25.70 -14.48 -54.25
CA GLU A 3 24.55 -14.58 -53.35
C GLU A 3 24.78 -13.70 -52.09
N ARG A 4 23.71 -13.47 -51.33
CA ARG A 4 23.64 -12.72 -50.05
C ARG A 4 24.35 -13.44 -48.90
N ALA A 5 24.81 -12.69 -47.90
CA ALA A 5 24.66 -13.06 -46.49
C ALA A 5 24.53 -11.81 -45.61
N LYS A 6 23.41 -11.75 -44.88
CA LYS A 6 23.06 -10.78 -43.84
C LYS A 6 23.78 -11.12 -42.52
N THR A 7 23.55 -10.27 -41.51
CA THR A 7 23.77 -10.44 -40.04
C THR A 7 25.19 -10.05 -39.59
N ASN A 8 25.41 -9.22 -38.56
CA ASN A 8 24.70 -9.03 -37.29
C ASN A 8 24.92 -7.58 -36.78
N LEU A 9 23.86 -6.81 -36.56
CA LEU A 9 23.88 -5.80 -35.51
C LEU A 9 23.88 -6.56 -34.18
N LYS A 10 24.99 -6.55 -33.46
CA LYS A 10 25.01 -6.86 -32.04
C LYS A 10 25.66 -5.70 -31.32
N ASN A 11 25.10 -5.38 -30.16
CA ASN A 11 25.45 -4.31 -29.22
C ASN A 11 24.45 -3.15 -29.27
N HIS A 12 23.19 -3.43 -28.94
CA HIS A 12 22.43 -2.47 -28.16
C HIS A 12 22.83 -2.69 -26.70
N ASP A 13 23.68 -1.79 -26.20
CA ASP A 13 23.88 -1.59 -24.77
C ASP A 13 22.50 -1.33 -24.16
N PHE A 14 21.97 -2.31 -23.44
CA PHE A 14 20.80 -2.10 -22.60
C PHE A 14 21.28 -1.29 -21.39
N LEU A 15 21.14 0.03 -21.47
CA LEU A 15 21.09 0.87 -20.28
C LEU A 15 19.81 0.48 -19.52
N THR A 16 19.94 -0.34 -18.48
CA THR A 16 18.86 -0.58 -17.52
C THR A 16 18.67 0.71 -16.71
N VAL A 17 17.96 1.68 -17.29
CA VAL A 17 17.52 2.87 -16.57
C VAL A 17 16.19 2.53 -15.92
N GLY A 18 16.26 2.16 -14.63
CA GLY A 18 15.09 2.07 -13.75
C GLY A 18 14.66 0.65 -13.39
N ASN A 19 14.60 0.37 -12.09
CA ASN A 19 13.74 -0.69 -11.56
C ASN A 19 12.30 -0.31 -11.91
N PHE A 20 11.61 -1.12 -12.74
CA PHE A 20 10.17 -0.97 -12.90
C PHE A 20 9.50 -1.61 -11.68
N GLU A 21 8.99 -0.79 -10.77
CA GLU A 21 8.14 -1.28 -9.68
C GLU A 21 6.85 -1.86 -10.29
N LYS A 22 6.52 -3.10 -9.93
CA LYS A 22 5.25 -3.70 -10.30
C LYS A 22 4.16 -3.10 -9.41
N LEU A 23 3.08 -2.62 -10.01
CA LEU A 23 1.96 -2.03 -9.30
C LEU A 23 0.71 -2.91 -9.44
N ILE A 24 -0.05 -3.03 -8.34
CA ILE A 24 -1.43 -3.50 -8.36
C ILE A 24 -2.34 -2.32 -8.04
N CYS A 25 -3.44 -2.19 -8.78
CA CYS A 25 -4.49 -1.23 -8.47
C CYS A 25 -5.62 -1.92 -7.71
N VAL A 26 -5.90 -1.46 -6.49
CA VAL A 26 -7.00 -1.97 -5.66
C VAL A 26 -8.06 -0.89 -5.50
N GLU A 27 -9.29 -1.17 -5.90
CA GLU A 27 -10.43 -0.32 -5.61
C GLU A 27 -10.99 -0.65 -4.22
N GLY A 28 -11.38 0.38 -3.47
CA GLY A 28 -12.00 0.22 -2.17
C GLY A 28 -13.01 1.33 -1.89
N ARG A 29 -14.08 0.96 -1.19
CA ARG A 29 -15.12 1.89 -0.76
C ARG A 29 -14.81 2.43 0.63
N VAL A 30 -14.74 3.75 0.75
CA VAL A 30 -14.49 4.44 2.03
C VAL A 30 -15.61 4.13 3.02
N PHE A 31 -15.25 3.80 4.26
CA PHE A 31 -16.22 3.64 5.35
C PHE A 31 -15.65 4.11 6.69
N SER A 32 -16.53 4.45 7.64
CA SER A 32 -16.14 4.80 9.00
C SER A 32 -15.95 3.56 9.86
N GLY A 33 -14.79 3.44 10.52
CA GLY A 33 -14.54 2.42 11.54
C GLY A 33 -14.94 2.87 12.94
N SER A 34 -14.45 2.16 13.96
CA SER A 34 -14.65 2.48 15.38
C SER A 34 -13.85 3.70 15.88
N GLY A 35 -12.97 4.27 15.05
CA GLY A 35 -12.07 5.36 15.43
C GLY A 35 -10.79 4.93 16.16
N GLU A 36 -10.58 3.63 16.37
CA GLU A 36 -9.42 3.10 17.09
C GLU A 36 -8.08 3.32 16.33
N GLY A 37 -8.12 3.47 15.00
CA GLY A 37 -6.93 3.73 14.18
C GLY A 37 -6.16 5.00 14.61
N ALA A 38 -6.85 6.01 15.15
CA ALA A 38 -6.21 7.22 15.66
C ALA A 38 -5.38 6.96 16.93
N LYS A 39 -5.83 6.03 17.79
CA LYS A 39 -5.04 5.64 18.97
C LYS A 39 -3.76 4.93 18.54
N PHE A 40 -3.87 3.99 17.60
CA PHE A 40 -2.74 3.19 17.13
C PHE A 40 -1.69 4.02 16.39
N THR A 41 -2.12 4.83 15.42
CA THR A 41 -1.24 5.78 14.70
C THR A 41 -0.64 6.84 15.61
N GLY A 42 -1.25 7.08 16.77
CA GLY A 42 -0.75 7.94 17.84
C GLY A 42 0.43 7.37 18.64
N LEU A 43 0.59 6.04 18.70
CA LEU A 43 1.56 5.37 19.57
C LEU A 43 3.02 5.72 19.17
N PRO A 44 3.90 6.09 20.12
CA PRO A 44 5.27 6.48 19.79
C PRO A 44 6.06 5.41 19.02
N TRP A 45 5.91 4.14 19.40
CA TRP A 45 6.60 3.03 18.75
C TRP A 45 6.14 2.80 17.32
N PHE A 46 4.84 2.98 17.05
CA PHE A 46 4.28 2.84 15.71
C PHE A 46 4.75 3.97 14.81
N LYS A 47 4.64 5.23 15.29
CA LYS A 47 5.14 6.41 14.58
C LYS A 47 6.61 6.27 14.21
N ARG A 48 7.45 5.83 15.15
CA ARG A 48 8.88 5.59 14.91
C ARG A 48 9.10 4.62 13.75
N GLN A 49 8.42 3.48 13.75
CA GLN A 49 8.55 2.49 12.67
C GLN A 49 8.04 3.03 11.33
N ILE A 50 6.94 3.78 11.29
CA ILE A 50 6.47 4.39 10.04
C ILE A 50 7.49 5.41 9.50
N ILE A 51 8.09 6.22 10.37
CA ILE A 51 9.13 7.18 9.97
C ILE A 51 10.37 6.44 9.45
N GLU A 52 10.85 5.43 10.17
CA GLU A 52 12.06 4.69 9.81
C GLU A 52 11.91 3.87 8.53
N VAL A 53 10.74 3.26 8.31
CA VAL A 53 10.50 2.34 7.19
C VAL A 53 9.92 3.05 5.96
N PHE A 54 9.03 4.03 6.16
CA PHE A 54 8.27 4.69 5.09
C PHE A 54 8.55 6.18 4.96
N GLY A 55 9.34 6.77 5.86
CA GLY A 55 9.89 8.11 5.68
C GLY A 55 8.92 9.27 5.99
N PHE A 56 7.80 9.03 6.66
CA PHE A 56 6.86 10.09 7.03
C PHE A 56 6.27 9.91 8.44
N THR A 57 5.79 11.01 9.03
CA THR A 57 5.03 10.96 10.30
C THR A 57 3.56 10.73 10.00
N PRO A 58 2.92 9.67 10.55
CA PRO A 58 1.53 9.38 10.23
C PRO A 58 0.57 10.41 10.86
N TYR A 59 -0.45 10.78 10.11
CA TYR A 59 -1.60 11.51 10.62
C TYR A 59 -2.35 10.64 11.67
N PRO A 60 -2.94 11.25 12.72
CA PRO A 60 -3.74 10.49 13.69
C PRO A 60 -5.04 9.94 13.08
N GLY A 61 -4.99 8.71 12.59
CA GLY A 61 -6.12 7.98 12.04
C GLY A 61 -5.75 7.12 10.83
N THR A 62 -6.70 6.29 10.41
CA THR A 62 -6.61 5.49 9.19
C THR A 62 -7.81 5.78 8.29
N LEU A 63 -7.60 5.73 6.97
CA LEU A 63 -8.70 5.66 6.02
C LEU A 63 -9.04 4.18 5.81
N ASN A 64 -10.27 3.79 6.14
CA ASN A 64 -10.71 2.41 6.01
C ASN A 64 -11.41 2.19 4.67
N LEU A 65 -11.03 1.12 3.99
CA LEU A 65 -11.57 0.74 2.69
C LEU A 65 -12.20 -0.64 2.77
N LYS A 66 -13.43 -0.74 2.27
CA LYS A 66 -14.16 -1.99 2.07
C LYS A 66 -13.93 -2.46 0.63
N LEU A 67 -13.46 -3.70 0.49
CA LEU A 67 -13.14 -4.32 -0.78
C LEU A 67 -14.33 -5.14 -1.29
N ASP A 68 -14.43 -5.24 -2.61
CA ASP A 68 -15.26 -6.25 -3.26
C ASP A 68 -14.47 -7.56 -3.47
N GLU A 69 -15.06 -8.54 -4.17
CA GLU A 69 -14.42 -9.84 -4.38
C GLU A 69 -13.10 -9.76 -5.16
N GLU A 70 -12.97 -8.83 -6.11
CA GLU A 70 -11.70 -8.62 -6.83
C GLU A 70 -10.67 -7.95 -5.93
N GLY A 71 -11.06 -6.91 -5.17
CA GLY A 71 -10.20 -6.29 -4.17
C GLY A 71 -9.68 -7.29 -3.15
N LYS A 72 -10.54 -8.20 -2.66
CA LYS A 72 -10.13 -9.30 -1.78
C LYS A 72 -9.11 -10.24 -2.44
N ARG A 73 -9.29 -10.54 -3.73
CA ARG A 73 -8.34 -11.35 -4.50
C ARG A 73 -6.99 -10.66 -4.62
N LEU A 74 -6.98 -9.36 -4.93
CA LEU A 74 -5.76 -8.57 -5.05
C LEU A 74 -5.07 -8.40 -3.70
N ARG A 75 -5.81 -8.19 -2.62
CA ARG A 75 -5.28 -8.17 -1.25
C ARG A 75 -4.48 -9.43 -0.94
N ARG A 76 -5.00 -10.61 -1.28
CA ARG A 76 -4.28 -11.89 -1.07
C ARG A 76 -2.94 -11.95 -1.82
N VAL A 77 -2.84 -11.31 -2.99
CA VAL A 77 -1.58 -11.22 -3.75
C VAL A 77 -0.55 -10.33 -3.03
N LEU A 78 -1.00 -9.23 -2.41
CA LEU A 78 -0.11 -8.35 -1.64
C LEU A 78 0.56 -9.08 -0.48
N GLU A 79 -0.20 -9.90 0.24
CA GLU A 79 0.27 -10.58 1.46
C GLU A 79 1.38 -11.63 1.25
N VAL A 80 1.84 -11.85 0.02
CA VAL A 80 2.94 -12.78 -0.32
C VAL A 80 4.29 -12.29 0.23
N ASN A 81 4.58 -10.99 0.15
CA ASN A 81 5.86 -10.42 0.58
C ASN A 81 5.66 -9.08 1.30
N PRO A 82 5.10 -9.08 2.53
CA PRO A 82 4.84 -7.86 3.26
C PRO A 82 6.09 -7.31 3.93
N THR A 83 6.25 -5.98 3.93
CA THR A 83 7.04 -5.32 4.96
C THR A 83 6.27 -5.40 6.28
N VAL A 84 6.88 -5.88 7.36
CA VAL A 84 6.17 -6.07 8.64
C VAL A 84 6.67 -5.10 9.70
N ILE A 85 5.74 -4.34 10.28
CA ILE A 85 6.02 -3.56 11.50
C ILE A 85 5.87 -4.46 12.73
N ALA A 86 6.82 -4.36 13.65
CA ALA A 86 6.86 -5.12 14.89
C ALA A 86 5.80 -4.61 15.87
N SER A 87 5.24 -5.52 16.67
CA SER A 87 4.42 -5.16 17.81
C SER A 87 5.27 -4.74 19.01
N GLU A 88 4.72 -3.86 19.84
CA GLU A 88 5.25 -3.56 21.18
C GLU A 88 4.10 -3.69 22.20
N ASN A 89 4.40 -3.90 23.49
CA ASN A 89 3.43 -3.73 24.59
C ASN A 89 2.07 -4.46 24.45
N GLY A 90 2.04 -5.66 23.85
CA GLY A 90 0.82 -6.44 23.67
C GLY A 90 -0.06 -6.05 22.47
N TYR A 91 0.42 -5.18 21.59
CA TYR A 91 -0.23 -4.88 20.31
C TYR A 91 0.03 -5.99 19.26
N CYS A 92 -0.69 -5.95 18.14
CA CYS A 92 -0.47 -6.84 17.01
C CYS A 92 0.61 -6.29 16.05
N ARG A 93 1.16 -7.19 15.23
CA ARG A 93 2.00 -6.82 14.07
C ARG A 93 1.10 -6.30 12.94
N GLY A 94 1.70 -5.60 11.98
CA GLY A 94 1.00 -5.14 10.79
C GLY A 94 1.77 -5.47 9.52
N LYS A 95 1.10 -6.09 8.54
CA LYS A 95 1.62 -6.22 7.18
C LYS A 95 1.41 -4.90 6.47
N CYS A 96 2.49 -4.31 5.96
CA CYS A 96 2.51 -2.98 5.39
C CYS A 96 2.99 -3.04 3.93
N PHE A 97 2.36 -2.20 3.10
CA PHE A 97 2.65 -2.12 1.68
C PHE A 97 2.73 -0.66 1.26
N LYS A 98 3.81 -0.30 0.54
CA LYS A 98 3.93 1.02 -0.06
C LYS A 98 2.85 1.20 -1.11
N ALA A 99 2.18 2.33 -1.07
CA ALA A 99 1.09 2.60 -2.00
C ALA A 99 0.97 4.10 -2.28
N ARG A 100 0.09 4.42 -3.23
CA ARG A 100 -0.30 5.77 -3.55
C ARG A 100 -1.81 5.90 -3.62
N LEU A 101 -2.33 6.97 -3.04
CA LEU A 101 -3.71 7.43 -3.25
C LEU A 101 -3.65 8.79 -3.97
N GLY A 102 -4.04 8.82 -5.24
CA GLY A 102 -3.87 10.00 -6.08
C GLY A 102 -2.39 10.40 -6.16
N PHE A 103 -2.05 11.58 -5.64
CA PHE A 103 -0.68 12.09 -5.61
C PHE A 103 0.05 11.87 -4.27
N ILE A 104 -0.62 11.32 -3.24
CA ILE A 104 -0.07 11.18 -1.90
C ILE A 104 0.49 9.77 -1.71
N ASP A 105 1.75 9.68 -1.26
CA ASP A 105 2.36 8.42 -0.82
C ASP A 105 1.75 8.00 0.52
N VAL A 106 1.31 6.75 0.57
CA VAL A 106 0.59 6.17 1.69
C VAL A 106 1.10 4.76 1.99
N VAL A 107 0.69 4.22 3.14
CA VAL A 107 0.97 2.84 3.53
C VAL A 107 -0.36 2.14 3.73
N VAL A 108 -0.55 1.03 3.01
CA VAL A 108 -1.64 0.10 3.30
C VAL A 108 -1.20 -0.80 4.44
N ILE A 109 -2.03 -0.94 5.47
CA ILE A 109 -1.79 -1.79 6.63
C ILE A 109 -2.90 -2.83 6.74
N ILE A 110 -2.47 -4.07 6.98
CA ILE A 110 -3.33 -5.19 7.36
C ILE A 110 -2.87 -5.67 8.74
N PRO A 111 -3.62 -5.39 9.81
CA PRO A 111 -3.33 -5.89 11.15
C PRO A 111 -3.34 -7.42 11.21
N GLU A 112 -2.34 -8.02 11.88
CA GLU A 112 -2.29 -9.46 12.13
C GLU A 112 -3.09 -9.79 13.41
N VAL A 113 -4.41 -9.68 13.32
CA VAL A 113 -5.37 -9.99 14.39
C VAL A 113 -6.27 -11.15 13.94
N GLU A 114 -6.56 -12.08 14.85
CA GLU A 114 -7.49 -13.18 14.56
C GLU A 114 -8.88 -12.63 14.19
N GLY A 115 -9.44 -13.14 13.09
CA GLY A 115 -10.76 -12.71 12.60
C GLY A 115 -10.77 -11.32 11.95
N TYR A 116 -9.61 -10.71 11.65
CA TYR A 116 -9.58 -9.47 10.90
C TYR A 116 -10.27 -9.65 9.53
N PRO A 117 -11.27 -8.80 9.17
CA PRO A 117 -12.07 -9.00 7.97
C PRO A 117 -11.18 -9.08 6.71
N ASP A 118 -11.43 -10.06 5.84
CA ASP A 118 -10.65 -10.30 4.62
C ASP A 118 -10.94 -9.27 3.50
N ASP A 119 -11.96 -8.44 3.71
CA ASP A 119 -12.45 -7.42 2.79
C ASP A 119 -12.17 -5.99 3.27
N MET A 120 -11.22 -5.82 4.18
CA MET A 120 -10.85 -4.53 4.75
C MET A 120 -9.37 -4.21 4.52
N LEU A 121 -9.08 -2.95 4.18
CA LEU A 121 -7.74 -2.35 4.24
C LEU A 121 -7.79 -1.08 5.10
N GLU A 122 -6.70 -0.82 5.82
CA GLU A 122 -6.45 0.47 6.46
C GLU A 122 -5.35 1.21 5.72
N VAL A 123 -5.50 2.52 5.53
CA VAL A 123 -4.52 3.36 4.85
C VAL A 123 -4.02 4.42 5.82
N VAL A 124 -2.71 4.44 6.03
CA VAL A 124 -1.97 5.43 6.81
C VAL A 124 -1.31 6.42 5.87
N ALA A 125 -1.40 7.70 6.19
CA ALA A 125 -0.88 8.79 5.37
C ALA A 125 -0.29 9.89 6.24
N PRO A 126 0.56 10.78 5.69
CA PRO A 126 1.05 11.95 6.42
C PRO A 126 -0.01 13.04 6.66
N VAL A 127 -1.19 12.91 6.05
CA VAL A 127 -2.28 13.90 6.10
C VAL A 127 -3.64 13.22 6.31
N ASN A 128 -4.66 14.01 6.65
CA ASN A 128 -6.05 13.55 6.65
C ASN A 128 -6.53 13.33 5.21
N LEU A 129 -6.62 12.07 4.78
CA LEU A 129 -7.02 11.73 3.40
C LEU A 129 -8.47 12.13 3.08
N ARG A 130 -9.37 12.11 4.07
CA ARG A 130 -10.76 12.54 3.84
C ARG A 130 -10.84 14.03 3.57
N GLU A 131 -10.15 14.84 4.35
CA GLU A 131 -10.11 16.29 4.11
C GLU A 131 -9.36 16.62 2.81
N SER A 132 -8.25 15.93 2.54
CA SER A 132 -7.40 16.20 1.37
C SER A 132 -8.08 15.89 0.04
N PHE A 133 -8.94 14.86 0.00
CA PHE A 133 -9.63 14.41 -1.21
C PHE A 133 -11.15 14.65 -1.17
N GLY A 134 -11.67 15.26 -0.10
CA GLY A 134 -13.11 15.48 0.09
C GLY A 134 -13.92 14.20 0.33
N LEU A 135 -13.30 13.14 0.86
CA LEU A 135 -13.87 11.80 0.87
C LEU A 135 -14.98 11.60 1.91
N LYS A 136 -16.05 10.94 1.48
CA LYS A 136 -17.18 10.52 2.31
C LYS A 136 -17.36 9.01 2.30
N ASP A 137 -18.11 8.52 3.29
CA ASP A 137 -18.49 7.11 3.30
C ASP A 137 -19.28 6.75 2.03
N GLY A 138 -18.95 5.61 1.47
CA GLY A 138 -19.53 5.15 0.21
C GLY A 138 -18.75 5.55 -1.04
N GLU A 139 -17.79 6.47 -0.96
CA GLU A 139 -17.00 6.85 -2.13
C GLU A 139 -15.95 5.80 -2.48
N LEU A 140 -15.71 5.64 -3.78
CA LEU A 140 -14.71 4.72 -4.30
C LEU A 140 -13.37 5.44 -4.45
N VAL A 141 -12.32 4.77 -4.01
CA VAL A 141 -10.94 5.20 -4.22
C VAL A 141 -10.13 4.06 -4.80
N VAL A 142 -9.07 4.42 -5.53
CA VAL A 142 -8.13 3.46 -6.12
C VAL A 142 -6.76 3.67 -5.48
N LEU A 143 -6.21 2.60 -4.94
CA LEU A 143 -4.84 2.55 -4.44
C LEU A 143 -3.93 1.91 -5.48
N SER A 144 -2.80 2.55 -5.80
CA SER A 144 -1.72 1.93 -6.54
C SER A 144 -0.70 1.40 -5.54
N ILE A 145 -0.61 0.08 -5.39
CA ILE A 145 0.19 -0.60 -4.37
C ILE A 145 1.40 -1.27 -5.03
N VAL A 146 2.58 -1.04 -4.46
CA VAL A 146 3.85 -1.61 -4.92
C VAL A 146 3.94 -3.07 -4.54
N LEU A 147 4.28 -3.92 -5.52
CA LEU A 147 4.69 -5.30 -5.31
C LEU A 147 6.21 -5.35 -5.20
N GLU A 148 6.70 -5.80 -4.04
CA GLU A 148 8.12 -6.06 -3.77
C GLU A 148 8.56 -7.45 -4.25
#